data_AF-A0A1A8S3F9-F1
#
_entry.id   AF-A0A1A8S3F9-F1
#
_cell.length_a   1.000
_cell.length_b   1.000
_cell.length_c   1.000
_cell.angle_alpha   90.00
_cell.angle_beta   90.00
_cell.angle_gamma   90.00
#
_symmetry.space_group_name_H-M   'P 1'
#
loop_
_entity.id
_entity.type
_entity.pdbx_description
1 polymer ?
#
loop_
_entity_poly.entity_id
_entity_poly.type
_entity_poly.pdbx_seq_one_letter_code
_entity_poly.pdbx_strand_id
1 'polypeptide(L)'
;YRMGAGALALLSLRSQRLISLFVSFLKVESDKENAVSAPATKPFITPTFKTPKGRPRPAETKGHSSIVKPKVSQTEPRHGPMSRLVLCKTPGCFLQSLTNPGSTYGAAFKTNKEELTSKLYQMYNTSVFDNKLPTNMSVTWNKKMRKTAGHCITGQEKNGGSRYARIELSVKVCDSADRLRDTLIHEMCHAATWLINGIRDGHGNLWKCYARKATQVHPELPMVTRCHSYDIKYKFQYQCTRCQNTIGRHSKSLDTQRFVCALCTGQLTLLTPSKPRAPTPFADFVKQNYGNVRQELSGQSHAEVMRKLSADFAKTKISES
;
A
#
# COMPACT_ATOMS: atom_id res chain seq x y z
N TYR A 1 -80.31 5.19 10.99
CA TYR A 1 -79.49 6.23 11.63
C TYR A 1 -78.09 6.18 10.99
N ARG A 2 -77.76 7.25 10.26
CA ARG A 2 -76.43 7.82 9.91
C ARG A 2 -75.12 6.99 9.89
N MET A 3 -74.41 7.17 8.75
CA MET A 3 -72.95 7.17 8.49
C MET A 3 -72.25 5.78 8.44
N GLY A 4 -71.48 5.34 7.44
CA GLY A 4 -70.89 5.91 6.21
C GLY A 4 -69.58 5.12 5.94
N ALA A 5 -69.56 4.14 5.04
CA ALA A 5 -69.08 4.19 3.66
C ALA A 5 -67.58 4.52 3.47
N GLY A 6 -66.82 3.57 2.89
CA GLY A 6 -65.76 3.87 1.92
C GLY A 6 -64.35 3.36 2.22
N ALA A 7 -64.06 2.09 1.92
CA ALA A 7 -62.68 1.63 1.71
C ALA A 7 -62.66 0.48 0.70
N LEU A 8 -62.89 0.77 -0.58
CA LEU A 8 -62.59 -0.11 -1.72
C LEU A 8 -62.71 0.67 -3.04
N ALA A 9 -61.57 1.18 -3.54
CA ALA A 9 -61.28 1.46 -4.96
C ALA A 9 -59.78 1.84 -5.04
N LEU A 10 -58.90 0.89 -5.34
CA LEU A 10 -58.41 0.56 -6.67
C LEU A 10 -57.35 1.54 -7.21
N LEU A 11 -56.10 1.05 -7.22
CA LEU A 11 -55.27 0.96 -8.43
C LEU A 11 -55.39 2.11 -9.43
N SER A 12 -54.69 3.21 -9.17
CA SER A 12 -54.03 4.04 -10.18
C SER A 12 -53.15 5.07 -9.45
N LEU A 13 -52.08 5.57 -10.07
CA LEU A 13 -51.11 6.55 -9.53
C LEU A 13 -49.90 5.97 -8.76
N ARG A 14 -49.29 4.92 -9.31
CA ARG A 14 -47.83 4.68 -9.22
C ARG A 14 -47.22 4.97 -10.59
N SER A 15 -46.96 6.25 -10.89
CA SER A 15 -45.99 6.74 -11.90
C SER A 15 -46.34 8.21 -12.19
N GLN A 16 -45.68 9.13 -11.49
CA GLN A 16 -45.50 10.57 -11.81
C GLN A 16 -45.04 11.32 -10.55
N ARG A 17 -43.84 11.00 -10.04
CA ARG A 17 -43.09 11.84 -9.07
C ARG A 17 -41.59 11.53 -9.07
N LEU A 18 -41.04 11.28 -10.26
CA LEU A 18 -39.61 11.01 -10.48
C LEU A 18 -38.97 11.90 -11.57
N ILE A 19 -39.55 13.05 -11.93
CA ILE A 19 -38.99 13.95 -12.98
C ILE A 19 -39.05 15.44 -12.56
N SER A 20 -38.68 15.77 -11.32
CA SER A 20 -38.63 17.20 -10.89
C SER A 20 -37.45 17.58 -9.99
N LEU A 21 -36.41 16.74 -9.88
CA LEU A 21 -35.17 17.10 -9.18
C LEU A 21 -33.90 16.93 -10.04
N PHE A 22 -34.06 16.82 -11.37
CA PHE A 22 -32.96 16.61 -12.31
C PHE A 22 -32.59 17.85 -13.16
N VAL A 23 -33.12 19.04 -12.84
CA VAL A 23 -32.79 20.28 -13.56
C VAL A 23 -32.62 21.42 -12.57
N SER A 24 -31.49 21.44 -11.85
CA SER A 24 -30.98 22.63 -11.13
C SER A 24 -29.55 22.37 -10.63
N PHE A 25 -28.60 22.05 -11.51
CA PHE A 25 -27.18 22.24 -11.17
C PHE A 25 -26.26 22.27 -12.39
N LEU A 26 -26.61 23.03 -13.44
CA LEU A 26 -25.68 23.44 -14.49
C LEU A 26 -26.10 24.79 -15.07
N LYS A 27 -25.47 25.88 -14.60
CA LYS A 27 -25.15 27.04 -15.46
C LYS A 27 -23.96 27.83 -14.87
N VAL A 28 -22.91 27.90 -15.68
CA VAL A 28 -21.69 28.73 -15.57
C VAL A 28 -22.04 30.18 -15.96
N GLU A 29 -21.46 31.21 -15.33
CA GLU A 29 -20.51 32.25 -15.85
C GLU A 29 -20.64 33.47 -14.88
N SER A 30 -19.78 34.49 -14.74
CA SER A 30 -18.35 34.82 -14.91
C SER A 30 -18.15 36.21 -14.25
N ASP A 31 -16.89 36.54 -13.94
CA ASP A 31 -16.29 37.88 -13.70
C ASP A 31 -16.58 38.69 -12.41
N LYS A 32 -15.55 38.88 -11.55
CA LYS A 32 -14.68 40.08 -11.54
C LYS A 32 -13.62 40.05 -10.43
N GLU A 33 -12.43 40.54 -10.78
CA GLU A 33 -11.26 40.79 -9.93
C GLU A 33 -11.55 41.67 -8.70
N ASN A 34 -10.87 41.37 -7.60
CA ASN A 34 -10.21 42.40 -6.79
C ASN A 34 -9.02 41.79 -6.03
N ALA A 35 -7.86 42.42 -6.21
CA ALA A 35 -6.62 42.15 -5.53
C ALA A 35 -6.71 42.56 -4.04
N VAL A 36 -6.01 41.83 -3.15
CA VAL A 36 -5.24 42.37 -2.01
C VAL A 36 -4.45 41.25 -1.31
N SER A 37 -3.14 41.44 -1.31
CA SER A 37 -2.10 41.14 -0.31
C SER A 37 -2.03 39.78 0.41
N ALA A 38 -0.92 39.08 0.12
CA ALA A 38 -0.37 37.95 0.86
C ALA A 38 0.02 38.30 2.31
N PRO A 39 -0.15 37.38 3.28
CA PRO A 39 0.59 37.43 4.52
C PRO A 39 1.82 36.51 4.48
N ALA A 40 2.92 37.09 4.95
CA ALA A 40 4.26 36.56 4.98
C ALA A 40 4.43 35.26 5.80
N THR A 41 5.28 34.40 5.26
CA THR A 41 6.02 33.33 5.94
C THR A 41 6.73 33.86 7.18
N LYS A 42 6.44 33.30 8.36
CA LYS A 42 7.29 33.44 9.56
C LYS A 42 8.12 32.17 9.78
N PRO A 43 9.42 32.31 10.12
CA PRO A 43 10.40 31.23 10.06
C PRO A 43 10.37 30.28 11.27
N PHE A 44 10.90 29.09 10.99
CA PHE A 44 11.29 28.02 11.92
C PHE A 44 12.14 28.58 13.09
N ILE A 45 11.66 28.43 14.33
CA ILE A 45 12.47 28.64 15.53
C ILE A 45 13.09 27.30 15.92
N THR A 46 14.42 27.26 15.91
CA THR A 46 15.25 26.14 16.39
C THR A 46 15.45 26.30 17.90
N PRO A 47 15.23 25.29 18.75
CA PRO A 47 15.57 25.40 20.17
C PRO A 47 17.09 25.28 20.35
N THR A 48 17.71 26.39 20.75
CA THR A 48 19.12 26.48 21.17
C THR A 48 19.24 25.93 22.59
N PHE A 49 19.97 24.84 22.80
CA PHE A 49 20.32 24.38 24.15
C PHE A 49 21.51 25.17 24.68
N LYS A 50 21.28 25.93 25.76
CA LYS A 50 22.31 26.60 26.55
C LYS A 50 23.03 25.58 27.44
N THR A 51 24.36 25.59 27.42
CA THR A 51 25.24 24.82 28.31
C THR A 51 25.34 25.48 29.69
N PRO A 52 25.16 24.74 30.80
CA PRO A 52 25.64 25.14 32.10
C PRO A 52 27.06 24.59 32.34
N LYS A 53 27.98 25.48 32.71
CA LYS A 53 29.31 25.15 33.28
C LYS A 53 29.14 24.71 34.73
N GLY A 54 29.72 23.58 35.11
CA GLY A 54 29.85 23.16 36.50
C GLY A 54 30.58 21.82 36.60
N ARG A 55 31.82 21.86 37.09
CA ARG A 55 32.70 20.69 37.29
C ARG A 55 32.54 20.19 38.73
N PRO A 56 32.40 18.88 38.94
CA PRO A 56 33.10 18.23 40.04
C PRO A 56 34.12 17.20 39.53
N ARG A 57 35.19 17.04 40.31
CA ARG A 57 36.35 16.15 40.09
C ARG A 57 36.04 14.68 40.48
N PRO A 58 36.91 13.72 40.10
CA PRO A 58 36.52 12.35 39.75
C PRO A 58 36.60 11.37 40.92
N ALA A 59 35.69 10.39 40.91
CA ALA A 59 35.89 9.12 41.61
C ALA A 59 36.33 8.08 40.58
N GLU A 60 37.52 7.52 40.76
CA GLU A 60 38.03 6.42 39.96
C GLU A 60 37.23 5.15 40.22
N THR A 61 36.84 4.45 39.16
CA THR A 61 36.59 3.01 39.24
C THR A 61 36.92 2.41 37.88
N LYS A 62 37.97 1.58 37.87
CA LYS A 62 38.39 0.78 36.71
C LYS A 62 37.31 -0.26 36.43
N GLY A 63 36.72 -0.20 35.23
CA GLY A 63 35.74 -1.17 34.76
C GLY A 63 35.76 -1.23 33.25
N HIS A 64 36.54 -2.16 32.70
CA HIS A 64 36.57 -2.47 31.29
C HIS A 64 35.20 -3.06 30.90
N SER A 65 34.40 -2.34 30.11
CA SER A 65 33.19 -2.91 29.51
C SER A 65 33.08 -2.49 28.05
N SER A 66 33.41 -3.47 27.21
CA SER A 66 33.16 -3.50 25.78
C SER A 66 31.68 -3.25 25.49
N ILE A 67 31.42 -2.17 24.75
CA ILE A 67 30.10 -1.86 24.19
C ILE A 67 29.72 -2.96 23.20
N VAL A 68 28.91 -3.92 23.66
CA VAL A 68 28.26 -4.91 22.80
C VAL A 68 26.96 -4.30 22.25
N LYS A 69 26.82 -4.35 20.93
CA LYS A 69 25.61 -3.94 20.17
C LYS A 69 24.35 -4.60 20.74
N PRO A 70 23.19 -3.93 20.79
CA PRO A 70 21.95 -4.58 21.22
C PRO A 70 21.56 -5.67 20.20
N LYS A 71 21.63 -6.92 20.66
CA LYS A 71 21.20 -8.12 19.94
C LYS A 71 19.67 -8.16 19.98
N VAL A 72 19.03 -7.73 18.90
CA VAL A 72 17.65 -8.14 18.59
C VAL A 72 17.66 -9.65 18.37
N SER A 73 17.16 -10.42 19.33
CA SER A 73 16.78 -11.82 19.13
C SER A 73 16.17 -12.36 20.42
N GLN A 74 14.83 -12.44 20.46
CA GLN A 74 14.17 -13.58 21.06
C GLN A 74 13.23 -14.14 20.01
N THR A 75 13.80 -15.02 19.19
CA THR A 75 13.05 -15.92 18.31
C THR A 75 12.85 -17.23 19.06
N GLU A 76 11.60 -17.53 19.40
CA GLU A 76 11.18 -18.93 19.58
C GLU A 76 11.41 -19.68 18.25
N PRO A 77 11.85 -20.96 18.29
CA PRO A 77 12.11 -21.72 17.08
C PRO A 77 10.86 -21.85 16.20
N ARG A 78 11.01 -21.61 14.89
CA ARG A 78 9.99 -22.01 13.91
C ARG A 78 9.81 -23.52 13.98
N HIS A 79 8.62 -23.97 14.38
CA HIS A 79 8.17 -25.29 13.96
C HIS A 79 8.09 -25.30 12.43
N GLY A 80 8.72 -26.30 11.81
CA GLY A 80 8.72 -26.49 10.37
C GLY A 80 7.30 -26.66 9.80
N PRO A 81 7.16 -26.74 8.48
CA PRO A 81 5.85 -26.90 7.85
C PRO A 81 5.27 -28.25 8.26
N MET A 82 4.37 -28.25 9.25
CA MET A 82 3.58 -29.42 9.60
C MET A 82 2.62 -29.65 8.43
N SER A 83 3.02 -30.56 7.55
CA SER A 83 2.20 -31.15 6.49
C SER A 83 1.07 -31.98 7.11
N ARG A 84 0.05 -31.28 7.61
CA ARG A 84 -1.31 -31.80 7.74
C ARG A 84 -2.19 -30.68 7.22
N LEU A 85 -2.74 -30.87 6.02
CA LEU A 85 -3.72 -29.97 5.43
C LEU A 85 -4.95 -29.97 6.34
N VAL A 86 -4.97 -29.09 7.33
CA VAL A 86 -6.18 -28.80 8.10
C VAL A 86 -7.12 -28.13 7.11
N LEU A 87 -8.10 -28.89 6.63
CA LEU A 87 -9.11 -28.35 5.74
C LEU A 87 -9.88 -27.27 6.49
N CYS A 88 -9.83 -26.04 6.00
CA CYS A 88 -10.57 -24.94 6.59
C CYS A 88 -12.06 -25.22 6.50
N LYS A 89 -12.74 -25.09 7.65
CA LYS A 89 -14.18 -25.34 7.76
C LYS A 89 -15.01 -24.12 7.38
N THR A 90 -14.38 -22.97 7.14
CA THR A 90 -15.07 -21.75 6.78
C THR A 90 -15.62 -21.85 5.35
N PRO A 91 -16.95 -21.78 5.15
CA PRO A 91 -17.54 -21.85 3.82
C PRO A 91 -16.99 -20.75 2.91
N GLY A 92 -16.62 -21.12 1.68
CA GLY A 92 -16.06 -20.17 0.71
C GLY A 92 -14.65 -19.67 1.06
N CYS A 93 -13.94 -20.31 2.00
CA CYS A 93 -12.53 -19.99 2.25
C CYS A 93 -11.70 -20.25 0.99
N PHE A 94 -10.96 -19.22 0.56
CA PHE A 94 -10.04 -19.31 -0.57
C PHE A 94 -8.60 -18.94 -0.18
N LEU A 95 -8.30 -18.86 1.12
CA LEU A 95 -7.00 -18.35 1.61
C LEU A 95 -5.82 -19.21 1.18
N GLN A 96 -5.99 -20.53 1.05
CA GLN A 96 -4.96 -21.44 0.54
C GLN A 96 -4.49 -21.05 -0.87
N SER A 97 -5.40 -20.56 -1.71
CA SER A 97 -5.08 -20.14 -3.08
C SER A 97 -4.24 -18.86 -3.15
N LEU A 98 -4.18 -18.09 -2.06
CA LEU A 98 -3.43 -16.83 -2.00
C LEU A 98 -1.95 -17.04 -1.66
N THR A 99 -1.58 -18.20 -1.11
CA THR A 99 -0.20 -18.54 -0.73
C THR A 99 0.65 -18.91 -1.94
N ASN A 100 0.04 -19.39 -3.03
CA ASN A 100 0.75 -19.88 -4.20
C ASN A 100 1.02 -18.75 -5.21
N PRO A 101 2.29 -18.46 -5.56
CA PRO A 101 2.65 -17.40 -6.51
C PRO A 101 2.05 -17.60 -7.92
N GLY A 102 1.76 -18.85 -8.29
CA GLY A 102 1.15 -19.24 -9.57
C GLY A 102 -0.39 -19.21 -9.58
N SER A 103 -1.04 -18.77 -8.51
CA SER A 103 -2.50 -18.62 -8.52
C SER A 103 -2.93 -17.42 -9.36
N THR A 104 -4.19 -17.43 -9.81
CA THR A 104 -4.82 -16.31 -10.52
C THR A 104 -4.67 -14.98 -9.77
N TYR A 105 -4.65 -15.03 -8.44
CA TYR A 105 -4.47 -13.87 -7.57
C TYR A 105 -3.04 -13.33 -7.55
N GLY A 106 -2.02 -14.16 -7.78
CA GLY A 106 -0.62 -13.74 -7.82
C GLY A 106 -0.27 -12.95 -9.08
N ALA A 107 -0.61 -13.49 -10.26
CA ALA A 107 -0.28 -12.87 -11.54
C ALA A 107 -1.08 -11.58 -11.81
N ALA A 108 -2.34 -11.53 -11.38
CA ALA A 108 -3.24 -10.40 -11.59
C ALA A 108 -3.37 -9.47 -10.36
N PHE A 109 -2.54 -9.64 -9.32
CA PHE A 109 -2.70 -8.91 -8.05
C PHE A 109 -2.88 -7.40 -8.24
N LYS A 110 -2.03 -6.78 -9.08
CA LYS A 110 -2.05 -5.32 -9.28
C LYS A 110 -3.37 -4.80 -9.86
N THR A 111 -4.08 -5.62 -10.63
CA THR A 111 -5.34 -5.25 -11.30
C THR A 111 -6.57 -5.68 -10.51
N ASN A 112 -6.47 -6.70 -9.64
CA ASN A 112 -7.60 -7.25 -8.88
C ASN A 112 -7.54 -7.00 -7.37
N LYS A 113 -6.50 -6.35 -6.85
CA LYS A 113 -6.31 -6.16 -5.39
C LYS A 113 -7.49 -5.49 -4.70
N GLU A 114 -8.18 -4.55 -5.34
CA GLU A 114 -9.36 -3.89 -4.77
C GLU A 114 -10.51 -4.89 -4.58
N GLU A 115 -10.80 -5.70 -5.58
CA GLU A 115 -11.81 -6.76 -5.51
C GLU A 115 -11.43 -7.81 -4.45
N LEU A 116 -10.16 -8.25 -4.45
CA LEU A 116 -9.63 -9.19 -3.48
C LEU A 116 -9.72 -8.64 -2.04
N THR A 117 -9.46 -7.34 -1.85
CA THR A 117 -9.60 -6.66 -0.56
C THR A 117 -11.04 -6.76 -0.06
N SER A 118 -12.03 -6.46 -0.91
CA SER A 118 -13.45 -6.53 -0.56
C SER A 118 -13.88 -7.96 -0.20
N LYS A 119 -13.46 -8.96 -0.99
CA LYS A 119 -13.76 -10.38 -0.73
C LYS A 119 -13.17 -10.86 0.60
N LEU A 120 -11.90 -10.53 0.86
CA LEU A 120 -11.23 -10.87 2.12
C LEU A 120 -11.88 -10.18 3.31
N TYR A 121 -12.20 -8.88 3.19
CA TYR A 121 -12.87 -8.13 4.24
C TYR A 121 -14.20 -8.77 4.65
N GLN A 122 -15.06 -9.08 3.67
CA GLN A 122 -16.36 -9.71 3.92
C GLN A 122 -16.21 -11.07 4.58
N MET A 123 -15.29 -11.91 4.07
CA MET A 123 -15.01 -13.22 4.66
C MET A 123 -14.56 -13.09 6.11
N TYR A 124 -13.57 -12.24 6.40
CA TYR A 124 -13.05 -12.05 7.75
C TYR A 124 -14.09 -11.46 8.69
N ASN A 125 -14.87 -10.47 8.24
CA ASN A 125 -15.93 -9.88 9.07
C ASN A 125 -16.95 -10.94 9.47
N THR A 126 -17.38 -11.76 8.52
CA THR A 126 -18.36 -12.83 8.77
C THR A 126 -17.81 -13.90 9.70
N SER A 127 -16.61 -14.42 9.40
CA SER A 127 -16.08 -15.63 10.04
C SER A 127 -15.30 -15.38 11.32
N VAL A 128 -14.61 -14.25 11.43
CA VAL A 128 -13.74 -13.93 12.58
C VAL A 128 -14.41 -12.91 13.51
N PHE A 129 -15.13 -11.93 12.97
CA PHE A 129 -15.68 -10.83 13.75
C PHE A 129 -17.20 -10.90 13.94
N ASP A 130 -17.83 -12.02 13.56
CA ASP A 130 -19.25 -12.29 13.75
C ASP A 130 -20.16 -11.18 13.14
N ASN A 131 -19.73 -10.60 12.02
CA ASN A 131 -20.36 -9.45 11.36
C ASN A 131 -20.50 -8.18 12.23
N LYS A 132 -19.68 -8.04 13.28
CA LYS A 132 -19.73 -6.88 14.19
C LYS A 132 -18.92 -5.67 13.70
N LEU A 133 -18.06 -5.83 12.68
CA LEU A 133 -17.46 -4.67 12.02
C LEU A 133 -18.43 -4.11 10.97
N PRO A 134 -18.40 -2.79 10.69
CA PRO A 134 -19.27 -2.18 9.68
C PRO A 134 -19.08 -2.83 8.30
N THR A 135 -20.17 -3.19 7.63
CA THR A 135 -20.13 -3.85 6.30
C THR A 135 -19.38 -3.02 5.25
N ASN A 136 -19.45 -1.70 5.38
CA ASN A 136 -18.83 -0.71 4.50
C ASN A 136 -17.67 0.05 5.18
N MET A 137 -16.96 -0.56 6.14
CA MET A 137 -15.79 0.08 6.75
C MET A 137 -14.76 0.42 5.67
N SER A 138 -14.27 1.66 5.68
CA SER A 138 -13.37 2.16 4.65
C SER A 138 -12.04 1.43 4.66
N VAL A 139 -11.71 0.74 3.57
CA VAL A 139 -10.40 0.15 3.30
C VAL A 139 -9.85 0.76 2.02
N THR A 140 -8.75 1.51 2.12
CA THR A 140 -8.21 2.31 0.99
C THR A 140 -6.75 2.00 0.70
N TRP A 141 -6.32 2.23 -0.54
CA TRP A 141 -4.94 2.00 -0.97
C TRP A 141 -4.13 3.29 -1.03
N ASN A 142 -3.09 3.40 -0.19
CA ASN A 142 -2.26 4.59 -0.06
C ASN A 142 -0.90 4.43 -0.79
N LYS A 143 -0.65 5.26 -1.80
CA LYS A 143 0.59 5.29 -2.60
C LYS A 143 1.78 5.93 -1.87
N LYS A 144 1.52 6.68 -0.79
CA LYS A 144 2.54 7.42 -0.01
C LYS A 144 3.17 6.56 1.09
N MET A 145 2.50 5.53 1.59
CA MET A 145 3.02 4.60 2.61
C MET A 145 4.20 3.78 2.10
N ARG A 146 5.30 3.75 2.85
CA ARG A 146 6.59 3.12 2.44
C ARG A 146 7.25 2.24 3.51
N LYS A 147 6.72 2.24 4.74
CA LYS A 147 7.34 1.56 5.89
C LYS A 147 6.51 0.38 6.39
N THR A 148 5.19 0.48 6.30
CA THR A 148 4.25 -0.55 6.76
C THR A 148 3.36 -1.02 5.61
N ALA A 149 2.89 -2.26 5.69
CA ALA A 149 1.96 -2.84 4.71
C ALA A 149 0.54 -2.29 4.88
N GLY A 150 0.14 -1.98 6.11
CA GLY A 150 -1.14 -1.37 6.43
C GLY A 150 -1.08 -0.53 7.71
N HIS A 151 -2.18 0.17 7.99
CA HIS A 151 -2.44 0.77 9.29
C HIS A 151 -3.95 0.99 9.49
N CYS A 152 -4.43 0.68 10.70
CA CYS A 152 -5.77 1.00 11.17
C CYS A 152 -5.81 2.37 11.84
N ILE A 153 -6.62 3.28 11.29
CA ILE A 153 -6.88 4.60 11.84
C ILE A 153 -8.20 4.54 12.59
N THR A 154 -8.15 4.74 13.90
CA THR A 154 -9.31 4.73 14.78
C THR A 154 -9.56 6.10 15.38
N GLY A 155 -10.82 6.41 15.63
CA GLY A 155 -11.19 7.67 16.26
C GLY A 155 -12.63 7.66 16.77
N GLN A 156 -13.01 8.80 17.32
CA GLN A 156 -14.37 9.09 17.73
C GLN A 156 -14.76 10.43 17.13
N GLU A 157 -16.01 10.55 16.69
CA GLU A 157 -16.57 11.81 16.23
C GLU A 157 -16.53 12.88 17.34
N LYS A 158 -16.57 14.15 16.94
CA LYS A 158 -16.62 15.27 17.89
C LYS A 158 -17.81 15.13 18.83
N ASN A 159 -17.70 15.73 20.01
CA ASN A 159 -18.76 15.73 21.03
C ASN A 159 -19.16 14.33 21.53
N GLY A 160 -18.24 13.37 21.51
CA GLY A 160 -18.50 12.01 21.99
C GLY A 160 -19.38 11.19 21.04
N GLY A 161 -19.42 11.55 19.75
CA GLY A 161 -20.18 10.82 18.74
C GLY A 161 -19.65 9.41 18.47
N SER A 162 -20.05 8.83 17.34
CA SER A 162 -19.80 7.41 17.07
C SER A 162 -18.30 7.11 16.92
N ARG A 163 -17.88 5.94 17.38
CA ARG A 163 -16.54 5.42 17.11
C ARG A 163 -16.44 5.04 15.64
N TYR A 164 -15.32 5.37 15.02
CA TYR A 164 -15.01 4.96 13.66
C TYR A 164 -13.64 4.29 13.57
N ALA A 165 -13.49 3.44 12.57
CA ALA A 165 -12.21 2.91 12.14
C ALA A 165 -12.15 2.90 10.60
N ARG A 166 -10.95 3.08 10.05
CA ARG A 166 -10.66 2.94 8.62
C ARG A 166 -9.27 2.33 8.45
N ILE A 167 -9.09 1.54 7.41
CA ILE A 167 -7.84 0.84 7.12
C ILE A 167 -7.20 1.46 5.88
N GLU A 168 -5.90 1.75 5.96
CA GLU A 168 -5.09 2.15 4.81
C GLU A 168 -4.05 1.07 4.51
N LEU A 169 -3.99 0.60 3.26
CA LEU A 169 -3.06 -0.42 2.77
C LEU A 169 -2.02 0.22 1.84
N SER A 170 -0.75 -0.15 2.00
CA SER A 170 0.34 0.38 1.19
C SER A 170 0.41 -0.30 -0.17
N VAL A 171 0.31 0.50 -1.23
CA VAL A 171 0.56 0.02 -2.61
C VAL A 171 2.00 -0.49 -2.81
N LYS A 172 2.95 -0.03 -1.99
CA LYS A 172 4.38 -0.30 -2.15
C LYS A 172 4.89 -1.46 -1.31
N VAL A 173 4.19 -1.80 -0.22
CA VAL A 173 4.61 -2.83 0.73
C VAL A 173 3.63 -4.01 0.73
N CYS A 174 2.32 -3.76 0.60
CA CYS A 174 1.31 -4.80 0.45
C CYS A 174 1.12 -5.14 -1.04
N ASP A 175 2.15 -5.72 -1.64
CA ASP A 175 2.31 -5.87 -3.10
C ASP A 175 2.01 -7.29 -3.64
N SER A 176 1.46 -8.18 -2.81
CA SER A 176 1.06 -9.54 -3.18
C SER A 176 -0.19 -10.01 -2.41
N ALA A 177 -0.82 -11.06 -2.92
CA ALA A 177 -2.07 -11.59 -2.37
C ALA A 177 -1.93 -12.15 -0.94
N ASP A 178 -0.84 -12.86 -0.65
CA ASP A 178 -0.48 -13.33 0.69
C ASP A 178 -0.26 -12.16 1.66
N ARG A 179 0.43 -11.10 1.23
CA ARG A 179 0.63 -9.91 2.06
C ARG A 179 -0.68 -9.20 2.36
N LEU A 180 -1.58 -9.11 1.39
CA LEU A 180 -2.91 -8.55 1.58
C LEU A 180 -3.73 -9.38 2.57
N ARG A 181 -3.76 -10.70 2.40
CA ARG A 181 -4.42 -11.64 3.30
C ARG A 181 -4.02 -11.41 4.75
N ASP A 182 -2.72 -11.37 5.00
CA ASP A 182 -2.13 -11.29 6.33
C ASP A 182 -2.24 -9.88 6.94
N THR A 183 -1.99 -8.85 6.14
CA THR A 183 -2.05 -7.44 6.58
C THR A 183 -3.49 -7.04 6.91
N LEU A 184 -4.45 -7.42 6.07
CA LEU A 184 -5.84 -6.98 6.25
C LEU A 184 -6.43 -7.54 7.55
N ILE A 185 -6.25 -8.83 7.84
CA ILE A 185 -6.76 -9.42 9.08
C ILE A 185 -6.09 -8.80 10.32
N HIS A 186 -4.81 -8.44 10.24
CA HIS A 186 -4.09 -7.72 11.29
C HIS A 186 -4.75 -6.36 11.59
N GLU A 187 -4.97 -5.55 10.56
CA GLU A 187 -5.58 -4.22 10.73
C GLU A 187 -7.05 -4.31 11.14
N MET A 188 -7.77 -5.35 10.71
CA MET A 188 -9.14 -5.62 11.17
C MET A 188 -9.18 -6.02 12.65
N CYS A 189 -8.16 -6.72 13.18
CA CYS A 189 -8.06 -6.98 14.61
C CYS A 189 -7.96 -5.67 15.42
N HIS A 190 -7.18 -4.68 14.94
CA HIS A 190 -7.14 -3.34 15.55
C HIS A 190 -8.47 -2.61 15.45
N ALA A 191 -9.16 -2.72 14.31
CA ALA A 191 -10.50 -2.14 14.16
C ALA A 191 -11.50 -2.76 15.15
N ALA A 192 -11.45 -4.09 15.34
CA ALA A 192 -12.33 -4.82 16.24
C ALA A 192 -12.13 -4.44 17.71
N THR A 193 -10.89 -4.32 18.19
CA THR A 193 -10.65 -3.90 19.58
C THR A 193 -11.26 -2.52 19.86
N TRP A 194 -11.23 -1.62 18.88
CA TRP A 194 -11.82 -0.30 19.02
C TRP A 194 -13.34 -0.28 18.86
N LEU A 195 -13.86 -0.82 17.76
CA LEU A 195 -15.28 -0.72 17.43
C LEU A 195 -16.16 -1.65 18.27
N ILE A 196 -15.68 -2.86 18.57
CA ILE A 196 -16.46 -3.86 19.31
C ILE A 196 -16.24 -3.70 20.82
N ASN A 197 -14.99 -3.53 21.27
CA ASN A 197 -14.69 -3.49 22.70
C ASN A 197 -14.48 -2.08 23.26
N GLY A 198 -14.29 -1.07 22.41
CA GLY A 198 -14.01 0.28 22.88
C GLY A 198 -12.64 0.51 23.46
N ILE A 199 -11.69 -0.39 23.18
CA ILE A 199 -10.34 -0.32 23.71
C ILE A 199 -9.37 0.04 22.59
N ARG A 200 -8.70 1.18 22.76
CA ARG A 200 -7.63 1.63 21.86
C ARG A 200 -6.28 1.25 22.47
N ASP A 201 -5.86 0.03 22.15
CA ASP A 201 -4.56 -0.52 22.52
C ASP A 201 -3.85 -0.99 21.24
N GLY A 202 -2.54 -1.22 21.30
CA GLY A 202 -1.80 -1.85 20.22
C GLY A 202 -2.10 -3.35 20.16
N HIS A 203 -1.10 -4.18 20.45
CA HIS A 203 -1.24 -5.64 20.43
C HIS A 203 -1.59 -6.22 21.81
N GLY A 204 -2.56 -5.61 22.49
CA GLY A 204 -3.06 -5.99 23.81
C GLY A 204 -3.76 -7.34 23.84
N ASN A 205 -4.33 -7.70 25.00
CA ASN A 205 -4.98 -9.02 25.19
C ASN A 205 -6.16 -9.24 24.23
N LEU A 206 -7.02 -8.24 24.04
CA LEU A 206 -8.15 -8.33 23.10
C LEU A 206 -7.66 -8.53 21.66
N TRP A 207 -6.63 -7.79 21.25
CA TRP A 207 -6.03 -7.95 19.93
C TRP A 207 -5.51 -9.39 19.74
N LYS A 208 -4.80 -9.93 20.75
CA LYS A 208 -4.31 -11.33 20.73
C LYS A 208 -5.46 -12.34 20.71
N CYS A 209 -6.60 -12.04 21.33
CA CYS A 209 -7.78 -12.90 21.26
C CYS A 209 -8.32 -12.97 19.83
N TYR A 210 -8.49 -11.82 19.16
CA TYR A 210 -8.91 -11.79 17.76
C TYR A 210 -7.89 -12.44 16.82
N ALA A 211 -6.60 -12.18 17.02
CA ALA A 211 -5.53 -12.81 16.25
C ALA A 211 -5.56 -14.35 16.37
N ARG A 212 -5.74 -14.87 17.59
CA ARG A 212 -5.89 -16.32 17.83
C ARG A 212 -7.17 -16.88 17.22
N LYS A 213 -8.30 -16.17 17.37
CA LYS A 213 -9.58 -16.55 16.73
C LYS A 213 -9.42 -16.65 15.21
N ALA A 214 -8.75 -15.67 14.59
CA ALA A 214 -8.49 -15.67 13.16
C ALA A 214 -7.74 -16.93 12.71
N THR A 215 -6.64 -17.29 13.39
CA THR A 215 -5.86 -18.50 13.07
C THR A 215 -6.60 -19.80 13.37
N GLN A 216 -7.56 -19.80 14.32
CA GLN A 216 -8.38 -20.97 14.62
C GLN A 216 -9.46 -21.19 13.57
N VAL A 217 -10.09 -20.11 13.11
CA VAL A 217 -11.14 -20.12 12.08
C VAL A 217 -10.56 -20.37 10.68
N HIS A 218 -9.37 -19.82 10.43
CA HIS A 218 -8.63 -19.94 9.17
C HIS A 218 -7.21 -20.50 9.42
N PRO A 219 -7.05 -21.83 9.49
CA PRO A 219 -5.76 -22.49 9.72
C PRO A 219 -4.70 -22.22 8.65
N GLU A 220 -5.09 -21.74 7.47
CA GLU A 220 -4.18 -21.35 6.38
C GLU A 220 -3.51 -20.00 6.62
N LEU A 221 -4.00 -19.21 7.58
CA LEU A 221 -3.32 -18.00 7.99
C LEU A 221 -2.03 -18.37 8.72
N PRO A 222 -0.89 -17.73 8.36
CA PRO A 222 0.23 -17.75 9.27
C PRO A 222 -0.19 -17.12 10.59
N MET A 223 0.51 -17.46 11.67
CA MET A 223 0.23 -16.85 12.96
C MET A 223 0.18 -15.33 12.83
N VAL A 224 -0.96 -14.74 13.18
CA VAL A 224 -1.17 -13.29 13.12
C VAL A 224 -0.34 -12.67 14.25
N THR A 225 0.89 -12.28 13.92
CA THR A 225 1.87 -11.74 14.86
C THR A 225 1.84 -10.20 14.85
N ARG A 226 2.53 -9.60 15.83
CA ARG A 226 2.58 -8.13 15.99
C ARG A 226 3.25 -7.42 14.82
N CYS A 227 4.19 -8.09 14.15
CA CYS A 227 4.95 -7.54 13.03
C CYS A 227 5.08 -8.59 11.95
N HIS A 228 4.78 -8.22 10.70
CA HIS A 228 5.12 -9.05 9.56
C HIS A 228 6.59 -8.84 9.18
N SER A 229 7.36 -9.92 9.08
CA SER A 229 8.74 -9.89 8.60
C SER A 229 8.80 -9.96 7.07
N TYR A 230 8.25 -8.96 6.39
CA TYR A 230 8.28 -8.88 4.93
C TYR A 230 9.55 -8.20 4.44
N ASP A 231 10.22 -8.81 3.47
CA ASP A 231 11.27 -8.13 2.71
C ASP A 231 10.64 -7.08 1.80
N ILE A 232 10.84 -5.80 2.11
CA ILE A 232 10.35 -4.70 1.29
C ILE A 232 11.16 -4.66 0.00
N LYS A 233 10.50 -4.90 -1.14
CA LYS A 233 11.12 -4.86 -2.46
C LYS A 233 11.36 -3.41 -2.87
N TYR A 234 12.61 -2.97 -2.81
CA TYR A 234 13.02 -1.64 -3.24
C TYR A 234 13.50 -1.65 -4.69
N LYS A 235 12.90 -0.80 -5.54
CA LYS A 235 13.29 -0.62 -6.95
C LYS A 235 14.71 -0.04 -7.09
N PHE A 236 15.12 0.80 -6.16
CA PHE A 236 16.42 1.45 -6.17
C PHE A 236 17.16 1.06 -4.89
N GLN A 237 18.31 0.41 -5.04
CA GLN A 237 19.18 0.08 -3.92
C GLN A 237 20.46 0.89 -4.04
N TYR A 238 20.93 1.46 -2.95
CA TYR A 238 22.19 2.19 -2.90
C TYR A 238 23.14 1.44 -2.01
N GLN A 239 24.38 1.26 -2.43
CA GLN A 239 25.41 0.59 -1.65
C GLN A 239 26.48 1.57 -1.23
N CYS A 240 26.97 1.43 0.00
CA CYS A 240 28.14 2.16 0.45
C CYS A 240 29.40 1.55 -0.13
N THR A 241 30.23 2.36 -0.78
CA THR A 241 31.49 1.91 -1.40
C THR A 241 32.53 1.41 -0.38
N ARG A 242 32.42 1.83 0.89
CA ARG A 242 33.38 1.50 1.95
C ARG A 242 32.95 0.31 2.81
N CYS A 243 31.75 0.34 3.39
CA CYS A 243 31.28 -0.69 4.31
C CYS A 243 30.27 -1.67 3.71
N GLN A 244 29.93 -1.53 2.42
CA GLN A 244 28.98 -2.37 1.69
C GLN A 244 27.54 -2.37 2.22
N ASN A 245 27.21 -1.52 3.20
CA ASN A 245 25.85 -1.37 3.70
C ASN A 245 24.90 -0.88 2.59
N THR A 246 23.72 -1.50 2.49
CA THR A 246 22.74 -1.22 1.43
C THR A 246 21.54 -0.47 1.98
N ILE A 247 21.07 0.52 1.21
CA ILE A 247 19.90 1.36 1.52
C ILE A 247 18.90 1.22 0.38
N GLY A 248 17.70 0.73 0.70
CA GLY A 248 16.61 0.63 -0.26
C GLY A 248 15.72 1.87 -0.34
N ARG A 249 15.28 2.22 -1.55
CA ARG A 249 14.32 3.29 -1.87
C ARG A 249 13.34 2.87 -2.97
N HIS A 250 12.10 3.36 -2.90
CA HIS A 250 11.08 3.14 -3.94
C HIS A 250 11.17 4.14 -5.11
N SER A 251 12.04 5.15 -5.02
CA SER A 251 12.30 6.17 -6.05
C SER A 251 13.79 6.49 -6.12
N LYS A 252 14.27 7.00 -7.27
CA LYS A 252 15.65 7.52 -7.43
C LYS A 252 15.79 8.90 -6.78
N SER A 253 15.52 8.96 -5.48
CA SER A 253 15.40 10.21 -4.72
C SER A 253 16.52 10.43 -3.70
N LEU A 254 17.51 9.54 -3.65
CA LEU A 254 18.65 9.72 -2.78
C LEU A 254 19.73 10.46 -3.56
N ASP A 255 19.96 11.72 -3.19
CA ASP A 255 21.08 12.50 -3.71
C ASP A 255 22.38 12.00 -3.06
N THR A 256 23.16 11.24 -3.82
CA THR A 256 24.41 10.66 -3.32
C THR A 256 25.49 11.71 -3.09
N GLN A 257 25.39 12.93 -3.65
CA GLN A 257 26.37 14.00 -3.35
C GLN A 257 26.12 14.63 -1.98
N ARG A 258 24.86 14.64 -1.53
CA ARG A 258 24.47 15.25 -0.25
C ARG A 258 24.42 14.25 0.91
N PHE A 259 24.14 12.99 0.62
CA PHE A 259 23.92 11.97 1.65
C PHE A 259 25.01 10.90 1.62
N VAL A 260 25.56 10.63 2.80
CA VAL A 260 26.58 9.59 3.05
C VAL A 260 26.02 8.41 3.83
N CYS A 261 26.79 7.33 3.89
CA CYS A 261 26.44 6.15 4.68
C CYS A 261 26.32 6.50 6.18
N ALA A 262 25.21 6.15 6.80
CA ALA A 262 24.97 6.41 8.23
C ALA A 262 25.93 5.65 9.17
N LEU A 263 26.56 4.57 8.71
CA LEU A 263 27.41 3.71 9.55
C LEU A 263 28.89 4.10 9.52
N CYS A 264 29.37 4.54 8.36
CA CYS A 264 30.80 4.78 8.15
C CYS A 264 31.10 6.10 7.44
N THR A 265 30.07 6.92 7.18
CA THR A 265 30.15 8.19 6.43
C THR A 265 30.75 8.09 5.03
N GLY A 266 30.88 6.87 4.49
CA GLY A 266 31.35 6.63 3.13
C GLY A 266 30.33 6.99 2.05
N GLN A 267 30.83 7.18 0.83
CA GLN A 267 30.03 7.51 -0.35
C GLN A 267 29.01 6.41 -0.67
N LEU A 268 27.82 6.82 -1.13
CA LEU A 268 26.77 5.92 -1.60
C LEU A 268 26.72 5.93 -3.13
N THR A 269 26.51 4.77 -3.73
CA THR A 269 26.32 4.61 -5.18
C THR A 269 25.05 3.82 -5.45
N LEU A 270 24.30 4.19 -6.49
CA LEU A 270 23.10 3.47 -6.89
C LEU A 270 23.52 2.13 -7.53
N LEU A 271 23.03 1.03 -6.97
CA LEU A 271 23.04 -0.28 -7.61
C LEU A 271 22.01 -0.25 -8.74
N THR A 272 22.47 0.08 -9.95
CA THR A 272 21.69 -0.19 -11.17
C THR A 272 21.58 -1.70 -11.34
N PRO A 273 20.41 -2.25 -11.72
CA PRO A 273 20.32 -3.62 -12.18
C PRO A 273 21.34 -3.81 -13.30
N SER A 274 22.34 -4.64 -13.06
CA SER A 274 23.41 -4.94 -13.99
C SER A 274 22.84 -5.77 -15.14
N LYS A 275 22.33 -5.08 -16.17
CA LYS A 275 22.39 -5.41 -17.59
C LYS A 275 21.44 -4.47 -18.34
N PRO A 276 21.92 -3.64 -19.27
CA PRO A 276 21.07 -3.14 -20.34
C PRO A 276 20.39 -4.35 -20.96
N ARG A 277 19.05 -4.34 -21.02
CA ARG A 277 18.33 -5.37 -21.76
C ARG A 277 18.87 -5.32 -23.19
N ALA A 278 19.22 -6.47 -23.76
CA ALA A 278 19.58 -6.53 -25.18
C ALA A 278 18.46 -5.80 -25.96
N PRO A 279 18.81 -4.92 -26.90
CA PRO A 279 17.80 -4.22 -27.69
C PRO A 279 16.86 -5.25 -28.32
N THR A 280 15.59 -4.91 -28.43
CA THR A 280 14.67 -5.77 -29.17
C THR A 280 15.11 -5.80 -30.64
N PRO A 281 14.84 -6.89 -31.40
CA PRO A 281 15.19 -6.94 -32.82
C PRO A 281 14.68 -5.74 -33.62
N PHE A 282 13.50 -5.20 -33.26
CA PHE A 282 12.99 -3.96 -33.85
C PHE A 282 13.81 -2.72 -33.45
N ALA A 283 14.24 -2.61 -32.20
CA ALA A 283 15.06 -1.49 -31.75
C ALA A 283 16.44 -1.49 -32.44
N ASP A 284 17.03 -2.67 -32.65
CA ASP A 284 18.26 -2.81 -33.44
C ASP A 284 18.02 -2.46 -34.91
N PHE A 285 16.91 -2.93 -35.50
CA PHE A 285 16.53 -2.59 -36.87
C PHE A 285 16.35 -1.08 -37.06
N VAL A 286 15.64 -0.41 -36.14
CA VAL A 286 15.48 1.05 -36.16
C VAL A 286 16.84 1.72 -36.04
N LYS A 287 17.71 1.29 -35.12
CA LYS A 287 19.05 1.87 -34.96
C LYS A 287 19.89 1.77 -36.24
N GLN A 288 19.80 0.65 -36.96
CA GLN A 288 20.55 0.42 -38.19
C GLN A 288 19.99 1.19 -39.39
N ASN A 289 18.66 1.33 -39.48
CA ASN A 289 17.99 1.84 -40.69
C ASN A 289 17.50 3.29 -40.59
N TYR A 290 17.44 3.87 -39.38
CA TYR A 290 16.84 5.20 -39.17
C TYR A 290 17.52 6.31 -39.96
N GLY A 291 18.85 6.30 -40.05
CA GLY A 291 19.60 7.31 -40.82
C GLY A 291 19.20 7.32 -42.29
N ASN A 292 19.15 6.14 -42.90
CA ASN A 292 18.80 5.97 -44.31
C ASN A 292 17.35 6.35 -44.58
N VAL A 293 16.41 5.86 -43.75
CA VAL A 293 14.99 6.16 -43.92
C VAL A 293 14.69 7.64 -43.69
N ARG A 294 15.41 8.29 -42.76
CA ARG A 294 15.27 9.74 -42.53
C ARG A 294 15.81 10.58 -43.67
N GLN A 295 16.87 10.12 -44.35
CA GLN A 295 17.38 10.78 -45.56
C GLN A 295 16.45 10.58 -46.75
N GLU A 296 15.94 9.37 -46.95
CA GLU A 296 14.99 9.06 -48.03
C GLU A 296 13.65 9.80 -47.86
N LEU A 297 13.20 9.95 -46.62
CA LEU A 297 12.03 10.73 -46.24
C LEU A 297 12.42 12.13 -45.75
N SER A 298 13.38 12.79 -46.41
CA SER A 298 13.81 14.14 -46.04
C SER A 298 12.61 15.10 -46.03
N GLY A 299 12.41 15.82 -44.92
CA GLY A 299 11.29 16.75 -44.74
C GLY A 299 10.03 16.15 -44.11
N GLN A 300 9.95 14.82 -43.96
CA GLN A 300 8.85 14.16 -43.27
C GLN A 300 9.00 14.20 -41.75
N SER A 301 7.87 14.04 -41.06
CA SER A 301 7.84 13.97 -39.60
C SER A 301 8.56 12.72 -39.08
N HIS A 302 9.08 12.79 -37.85
CA HIS A 302 9.64 11.61 -37.17
C HIS A 302 8.63 10.45 -37.08
N ALA A 303 7.32 10.75 -36.96
CA ALA A 303 6.26 9.75 -36.96
C ALA A 303 6.16 9.01 -38.30
N GLU A 304 6.35 9.70 -39.42
CA GLU A 304 6.41 9.10 -40.77
C GLU A 304 7.57 8.10 -40.88
N VAL A 305 8.76 8.52 -40.41
CA VAL A 305 9.98 7.70 -40.43
C VAL A 305 9.79 6.44 -39.59
N MET A 306 9.21 6.55 -38.40
CA MET A 306 8.93 5.40 -37.52
C MET A 306 7.88 4.45 -38.10
N ARG A 307 6.86 4.98 -38.80
CA ARG A 307 5.85 4.17 -39.48
C ARG A 307 6.44 3.37 -40.63
N LYS A 308 7.31 3.98 -41.44
CA LYS A 308 8.04 3.28 -42.50
C LYS A 308 8.94 2.17 -41.96
N LEU A 309 9.76 2.47 -40.94
CA LEU A 309 10.61 1.47 -40.27
C LEU A 309 9.81 0.30 -39.69
N SER A 310 8.61 0.56 -39.16
CA SER A 310 7.73 -0.50 -38.64
C SER A 310 7.20 -1.41 -39.76
N ALA A 311 6.82 -0.83 -40.91
CA ALA A 311 6.37 -1.59 -42.08
C ALA A 311 7.51 -2.42 -42.69
N ASP A 312 8.72 -1.87 -42.78
CA ASP A 312 9.88 -2.57 -43.34
C ASP A 312 10.37 -3.69 -42.42
N PHE A 313 10.27 -3.51 -41.09
CA PHE A 313 10.52 -4.58 -40.13
C PHE A 313 9.47 -5.70 -40.19
N ALA A 314 8.21 -5.38 -40.48
CA ALA A 314 7.17 -6.40 -40.66
C ALA A 314 7.41 -7.25 -41.91
N LYS A 315 7.88 -6.65 -43.01
CA LYS A 315 8.21 -7.34 -44.26
C LYS A 315 9.40 -8.29 -44.10
N THR A 316 10.44 -7.87 -43.38
CA THR A 316 11.64 -8.71 -43.12
C THR A 316 11.31 -9.94 -42.29
N LYS A 317 10.33 -9.87 -41.37
CA LYS A 317 9.84 -11.06 -40.65
C LYS A 317 9.11 -12.07 -41.52
N ILE A 318 8.43 -11.60 -42.57
CA ILE A 318 7.67 -12.47 -43.49
C ILE A 318 8.62 -13.20 -44.45
N SER A 319 9.77 -12.62 -44.78
CA SER A 319 10.79 -13.23 -45.64
C SER A 319 11.72 -14.24 -44.93
N GLU A 320 11.75 -14.23 -43.59
CA GLU A 320 12.58 -15.13 -42.77
C GLU A 320 11.79 -16.32 -42.17
N SER A 321 10.51 -16.47 -42.52
CA SER A 321 9.64 -17.61 -42.12
C SER A 321 9.49 -18.60 -43.27
#